data_AF-A0A369V7T1-F1
#
_entry.id   AF-A0A369V7T1-F1
#
_cell.length_a   1.000
_cell.length_b   1.000
_cell.length_c   1.000
_cell.angle_alpha   90.00
_cell.angle_beta   90.00
_cell.angle_gamma   90.00
#
_symmetry.space_group_name_H-M   'P 1'
#
loop_
_entity.id
_entity.type
_entity.pdbx_description
1 polymer ?
#
loop_
_entity_poly.entity_id
_entity_poly.type
_entity_poly.pdbx_seq_one_letter_code
_entity_poly.pdbx_strand_id
1 'polypeptide(L)'
;MIPGGNPFAATSAGAMSLQIGVGRSTVQGTTAQGAYPVAVDAPETVTFTDGNAQFNRIDSVIVRVYDGLFDESEQPLARIEVVEGEANATPTAPDLPPCSLRLWDVTVPAGASAGVGGIDWSSALADRRRYTAAVGGIIPRGWGLSFNGAYDGQYRDAGGVLERWNATDGAWETYRAPEPPVETINGGVSMAAGWSLSSFGARRRGGVVQFLGYFVRTGANIPATPNLGDTLVATLPAGWRPIVLLEALASNGYGLGAVAIGGDGKMTVRSWAGGGPDLNTSGIEKNTNVRISATFVQ
;
A
#
# COMPACT_ATOMS: atom_id res chain seq x y z
N MET A 1 18.22 9.10 10.07
CA MET A 1 19.20 9.64 9.09
C MET A 1 18.62 9.57 7.69
N ILE A 2 18.99 10.49 6.81
CA ILE A 2 18.42 10.57 5.46
C ILE A 2 18.85 9.35 4.62
N PRO A 3 17.90 8.63 3.98
CA PRO A 3 18.20 7.49 3.12
C PRO A 3 18.78 7.91 1.78
N GLY A 4 19.72 7.10 1.26
CA GLY A 4 20.46 7.33 0.02
C GLY A 4 21.98 7.29 0.25
N GLY A 5 22.72 6.48 -0.53
CA GLY A 5 24.15 6.23 -0.33
C GLY A 5 24.47 5.36 0.91
N ASN A 6 25.65 5.54 1.52
CA ASN A 6 26.08 4.90 2.78
C ASN A 6 26.50 5.98 3.81
N PRO A 7 25.56 6.79 4.34
CA PRO A 7 25.87 7.92 5.22
C PRO A 7 26.39 7.44 6.58
N PHE A 8 27.34 8.16 7.17
CA PHE A 8 28.00 7.78 8.44
C PHE A 8 28.65 6.39 8.39
N ALA A 9 29.18 5.99 7.22
CA ALA A 9 29.89 4.72 7.06
C ALA A 9 31.10 4.63 7.99
N ALA A 10 31.27 3.49 8.64
CA ALA A 10 32.42 3.19 9.48
C ALA A 10 33.52 2.49 8.66
N THR A 11 34.74 3.00 8.74
CA THR A 11 35.94 2.41 8.12
C THR A 11 37.09 2.39 9.11
N SER A 12 37.85 1.28 9.18
CA SER A 12 39.03 1.21 10.05
C SER A 12 40.00 2.34 9.73
N ALA A 13 40.43 3.08 10.75
CA ALA A 13 41.45 4.13 10.65
C ALA A 13 42.76 3.72 11.32
N GLY A 14 42.78 2.58 12.01
CA GLY A 14 43.92 2.07 12.79
C GLY A 14 43.49 0.97 13.75
N ALA A 15 44.44 0.40 14.50
CA ALA A 15 44.19 -0.75 15.38
C ALA A 15 43.12 -0.49 16.46
N MET A 16 43.03 0.75 16.97
CA MET A 16 42.06 1.17 18.00
C MET A 16 41.30 2.43 17.56
N SER A 17 41.12 2.64 16.25
CA SER A 17 40.46 3.84 15.73
C SER A 17 39.57 3.57 14.53
N LEU A 18 38.46 4.30 14.47
CA LEU A 18 37.44 4.18 13.44
C LEU A 18 37.16 5.55 12.83
N GLN A 19 37.05 5.62 11.50
CA GLN A 19 36.61 6.80 10.78
C GLN A 19 35.13 6.66 10.41
N ILE A 20 34.34 7.69 10.69
CA ILE A 20 32.93 7.83 10.32
C ILE A 20 32.82 8.81 9.16
N GLY A 21 32.27 8.35 8.04
CA GLY A 21 32.07 9.15 6.84
C GLY A 21 30.96 10.20 6.95
N VAL A 22 30.82 11.01 5.90
CA VAL A 22 29.82 12.08 5.81
C VAL A 22 28.38 11.57 5.90
N GLY A 23 27.45 12.40 6.40
CA GLY A 23 26.05 12.03 6.53
C GLY A 23 25.14 13.15 7.04
N ARG A 24 23.82 12.94 6.93
CA ARG A 24 22.79 13.84 7.47
C ARG A 24 21.78 13.08 8.31
N SER A 25 21.42 13.63 9.47
CA SER A 25 20.47 13.01 10.39
C SER A 25 19.61 14.06 11.10
N THR A 26 18.58 13.56 11.77
CA THR A 26 17.85 14.30 12.81
C THR A 26 18.14 13.61 14.13
N VAL A 27 18.56 14.37 15.13
CA VAL A 27 18.84 13.89 16.49
C VAL A 27 17.77 14.43 17.40
N GLN A 28 17.07 13.53 18.10
CA GLN A 28 16.01 13.90 19.03
C GLN A 28 16.63 14.41 20.32
N GLY A 29 16.35 15.65 20.68
CA GLY A 29 16.66 16.21 22.00
C GLY A 29 15.56 15.96 23.02
N THR A 30 15.69 16.57 24.19
CA THR A 30 14.64 16.55 25.22
C THR A 30 13.36 17.23 24.72
N THR A 31 12.26 17.10 25.49
CA THR A 31 10.98 17.75 25.18
C THR A 31 11.10 19.27 25.00
N ALA A 32 11.98 19.93 25.76
CA ALA A 32 12.22 21.37 25.64
C ALA A 32 13.11 21.76 24.45
N GLN A 33 13.97 20.84 24.01
CA GLN A 33 14.96 21.05 22.95
C GLN A 33 14.42 20.74 21.54
N GLY A 34 13.43 19.84 21.42
CA GLY A 34 12.93 19.40 20.13
C GLY A 34 13.94 18.52 19.38
N ALA A 35 13.92 18.56 18.04
CA ALA A 35 14.82 17.75 17.20
C ALA A 35 15.80 18.63 16.43
N TYR A 36 17.06 18.20 16.34
CA TYR A 36 18.13 18.93 15.66
C TYR A 36 18.49 18.27 14.34
N PRO A 37 18.48 19.02 13.22
CA PRO A 37 19.12 18.56 11.99
C PRO A 37 20.64 18.60 12.17
N VAL A 38 21.31 17.50 11.86
CA VAL A 38 22.77 17.38 11.93
C VAL A 38 23.31 17.00 10.57
N ALA A 39 24.42 17.63 10.20
CA ALA A 39 25.24 17.27 9.05
C ALA A 39 26.69 17.06 9.49
N VAL A 40 27.25 15.90 9.14
CA VAL A 40 28.69 15.64 9.17
C VAL A 40 29.17 15.78 7.74
N ASP A 41 29.95 16.84 7.48
CA ASP A 41 30.33 17.29 6.14
C ASP A 41 31.74 16.85 5.72
N ALA A 42 32.54 16.35 6.65
CA ALA A 42 33.80 15.67 6.42
C ALA A 42 33.93 14.42 7.31
N PRO A 43 34.70 13.39 6.90
CA PRO A 43 34.93 12.22 7.75
C PRO A 43 35.58 12.56 9.09
N GLU A 44 35.08 11.99 10.18
CA GLU A 44 35.59 12.18 11.55
C GLU A 44 36.20 10.88 12.09
N THR A 45 37.37 10.97 12.73
CA THR A 45 38.03 9.80 13.34
C THR A 45 37.82 9.80 14.85
N VAL A 46 37.40 8.65 15.38
CA VAL A 46 37.31 8.38 16.81
C VAL A 46 38.28 7.29 17.25
N THR A 47 38.71 7.36 18.51
CA THR A 47 39.65 6.42 19.13
C THR A 47 38.98 5.68 20.28
N PHE A 48 39.33 4.42 20.44
CA PHE A 48 38.86 3.56 21.52
C PHE A 48 39.99 3.39 22.54
N THR A 49 39.63 3.37 23.82
CA THR A 49 40.57 3.02 24.88
C THR A 49 40.91 1.53 24.80
N ASP A 50 42.01 1.12 25.42
CA ASP A 50 42.38 -0.30 25.46
C ASP A 50 41.29 -1.15 26.14
N GLY A 51 41.15 -2.37 25.65
CA GLY A 51 40.21 -3.36 26.16
C GLY A 51 40.59 -3.78 27.58
N ASN A 52 39.57 -4.09 28.37
CA ASN A 52 39.76 -4.62 29.72
C ASN A 52 40.56 -5.93 29.70
N ALA A 53 41.35 -6.21 30.74
CA ALA A 53 42.22 -7.39 30.76
C ALA A 53 41.49 -8.74 30.73
N GLN A 54 40.25 -8.81 31.25
CA GLN A 54 39.55 -10.06 31.51
C GLN A 54 38.28 -10.22 30.69
N PHE A 55 37.54 -9.14 30.46
CA PHE A 55 36.23 -9.20 29.83
C PHE A 55 36.14 -8.28 28.62
N ASN A 56 35.31 -8.68 27.66
CA ASN A 56 34.95 -7.81 26.55
C ASN A 56 34.07 -6.66 27.07
N ARG A 57 34.00 -5.57 26.30
CA ARG A 57 32.99 -4.52 26.47
C ARG A 57 32.41 -4.11 25.13
N ILE A 58 31.29 -3.39 25.15
CA ILE A 58 30.68 -2.82 23.96
C ILE A 58 30.68 -1.31 24.10
N ASP A 59 31.39 -0.62 23.22
CA ASP A 59 31.40 0.84 23.15
C ASP A 59 30.40 1.30 22.07
N SER A 60 29.82 2.50 22.19
CA SER A 60 28.89 3.05 21.20
C SER A 60 29.47 4.30 20.53
N VAL A 61 29.55 4.29 19.19
CA VAL A 61 29.83 5.49 18.39
C VAL A 61 28.51 6.21 18.12
N ILE A 62 28.43 7.49 18.48
CA ILE A 62 27.22 8.29 18.41
C ILE A 62 27.44 9.60 17.66
N VAL A 63 26.36 10.16 17.12
CA VAL A 63 26.23 11.60 16.88
C VAL A 63 25.64 12.20 18.15
N ARG A 64 26.31 13.16 18.77
CA ARG A 64 25.75 13.92 19.90
C ARG A 64 25.60 15.38 19.54
N VAL A 65 24.50 15.97 19.98
CA VAL A 65 24.26 17.41 19.90
C VAL A 65 24.44 17.99 21.30
N TYR A 66 25.37 18.93 21.39
CA TYR A 66 25.58 19.81 22.50
C TYR A 66 24.79 21.10 22.27
N ASP A 67 24.08 21.55 23.29
CA ASP A 67 23.28 22.78 23.30
C ASP A 67 23.48 23.47 24.65
N GLY A 68 24.37 24.48 24.67
CA GLY A 68 24.74 25.21 25.88
C GLY A 68 23.62 25.96 26.60
N LEU A 69 22.40 26.01 26.06
CA LEU A 69 21.22 26.49 26.80
C LEU A 69 20.61 25.41 27.71
N PHE A 70 20.92 24.15 27.45
CA PHE A 70 20.35 22.97 28.10
C PHE A 70 21.41 22.00 28.63
N ASP A 71 22.69 22.25 28.34
CA ASP A 71 23.83 21.53 28.88
C ASP A 71 24.97 22.48 29.30
N GLU A 72 25.99 21.91 29.93
CA GLU A 72 27.16 22.65 30.44
C GLU A 72 28.25 22.87 29.37
N SER A 73 27.98 22.59 28.09
CA SER A 73 29.00 22.63 27.02
C SER A 73 29.33 24.03 26.51
N GLU A 74 28.53 25.04 26.90
CA GLU A 74 28.63 26.44 26.50
C GLU A 74 28.60 26.73 24.98
N GLN A 75 28.39 25.72 24.10
CA GLN A 75 28.40 25.89 22.63
C GLN A 75 27.39 24.95 21.93
N PRO A 76 26.66 25.43 20.90
CA PRO A 76 25.82 24.57 20.06
C PRO A 76 26.68 23.81 19.03
N LEU A 77 26.99 22.55 19.28
CA LEU A 77 27.86 21.72 18.43
C LEU A 77 27.29 20.31 18.23
N ALA A 78 27.40 19.76 17.02
CA ALA A 78 27.21 18.33 16.80
C ALA A 78 28.56 17.65 16.57
N ARG A 79 28.78 16.46 17.16
CA ARG A 79 30.06 15.75 17.06
C ARG A 79 29.87 14.24 17.00
N ILE A 80 30.80 13.54 16.35
CA ILE A 80 30.98 12.10 16.50
C ILE A 80 31.83 11.81 17.75
N GLU A 81 31.31 10.97 18.64
CA GLU A 81 32.05 10.55 19.85
C GLU A 81 31.82 9.08 20.20
N VAL A 82 32.68 8.55 21.07
CA VAL A 82 32.59 7.19 21.62
C VAL A 82 32.08 7.29 23.05
N VAL A 83 31.03 6.54 23.35
CA VAL A 83 30.58 6.26 24.71
C VAL A 83 31.14 4.90 25.08
N GLU A 84 32.06 4.86 26.05
CA GLU A 84 32.66 3.60 26.52
C GLU A 84 31.64 2.78 27.31
N GLY A 85 31.59 1.47 27.05
CA GLY A 85 30.76 0.54 27.80
C GLY A 85 31.44 -0.05 29.02
N GLU A 86 30.67 -0.78 29.81
CA GLU A 86 31.20 -1.52 30.95
C GLU A 86 31.71 -2.90 30.53
N ALA A 87 32.90 -3.28 30.99
CA ALA A 87 33.45 -4.62 30.76
C ALA A 87 32.71 -5.66 31.61
N ASN A 88 32.21 -6.71 30.97
CA ASN A 88 31.38 -7.72 31.63
C ASN A 88 31.50 -9.07 30.91
N ALA A 89 31.24 -10.18 31.61
CA ALA A 89 31.15 -11.50 31.00
C ALA A 89 30.06 -11.58 29.92
N THR A 90 29.01 -10.78 30.05
CA THR A 90 27.95 -10.57 29.05
C THR A 90 27.81 -9.07 28.79
N PRO A 91 28.73 -8.47 28.00
CA PRO A 91 28.76 -7.04 27.83
C PRO A 91 27.51 -6.54 27.12
N THR A 92 27.02 -5.39 27.57
CA THR A 92 25.89 -4.69 26.95
C THR A 92 26.35 -3.29 26.56
N ALA A 93 25.72 -2.73 25.54
CA ALA A 93 26.07 -1.39 25.10
C ALA A 93 25.63 -0.34 26.13
N PRO A 94 26.38 0.75 26.31
CA PRO A 94 26.10 1.75 27.35
C PRO A 94 24.78 2.47 27.12
N ASP A 95 24.23 3.03 28.19
CA ASP A 95 23.20 4.06 28.06
C ASP A 95 23.78 5.29 27.38
N LEU A 96 22.98 5.94 26.52
CA LEU A 96 23.46 7.10 25.78
C LEU A 96 23.14 8.39 26.52
N PRO A 97 24.03 9.38 26.46
CA PRO A 97 23.72 10.74 26.90
C PRO A 97 22.47 11.28 26.17
N PRO A 98 21.71 12.22 26.77
CA PRO A 98 20.65 12.93 26.07
C PRO A 98 21.14 13.58 24.77
N CYS A 99 20.22 13.86 23.85
CA CYS A 99 20.51 14.49 22.56
C CYS A 99 21.53 13.72 21.70
N SER A 100 21.41 12.40 21.68
CA SER A 100 22.31 11.54 20.90
C SER A 100 21.56 10.60 19.95
N LEU A 101 22.22 10.25 18.85
CA LEU A 101 21.81 9.22 17.91
C LEU A 101 22.94 8.20 17.80
N ARG A 102 22.65 6.95 18.17
CA ARG A 102 23.60 5.85 18.00
C ARG A 102 23.83 5.52 16.54
N LEU A 103 25.10 5.37 16.16
CA LEU A 103 25.51 4.96 14.82
C LEU A 103 26.04 3.52 14.82
N TRP A 104 26.99 3.20 15.70
CA TRP A 104 27.65 1.90 15.74
C TRP A 104 27.80 1.44 17.17
N ASP A 105 27.69 0.14 17.41
CA ASP A 105 28.28 -0.49 18.59
C ASP A 105 29.56 -1.19 18.16
N VAL A 106 30.58 -1.15 19.00
CA VAL A 106 31.90 -1.72 18.76
C VAL A 106 32.24 -2.65 19.90
N THR A 107 32.42 -3.94 19.58
CA THR A 107 32.96 -4.88 20.55
C THR A 107 34.44 -4.62 20.72
N VAL A 108 34.86 -4.28 21.93
CA VAL A 108 36.26 -4.21 22.29
C VAL A 108 36.61 -5.49 23.03
N PRO A 109 37.40 -6.41 22.42
CA PRO A 109 37.77 -7.66 23.06
C PRO A 109 38.64 -7.43 24.30
N ALA A 110 38.60 -8.40 25.21
CA ALA A 110 39.50 -8.42 26.35
C ALA A 110 40.96 -8.38 25.86
N GLY A 111 41.76 -7.49 26.47
CA GLY A 111 43.17 -7.29 26.15
C GLY A 111 43.45 -6.59 24.81
N ALA A 112 42.44 -6.16 24.05
CA ALA A 112 42.65 -5.45 22.80
C ALA A 112 43.39 -4.12 23.02
N SER A 113 44.47 -3.89 22.28
CA SER A 113 45.21 -2.62 22.28
C SER A 113 45.94 -2.48 20.96
N ALA A 114 46.43 -1.27 20.65
CA ALA A 114 47.20 -1.04 19.44
C ALA A 114 48.46 -1.93 19.33
N GLY A 115 49.03 -2.36 20.46
CA GLY A 115 50.25 -3.18 20.51
C GLY A 115 50.06 -4.68 20.29
N VAL A 116 48.83 -5.19 20.35
CA VAL A 116 48.53 -6.64 20.24
C VAL A 116 47.64 -6.99 19.04
N GLY A 117 47.51 -6.07 18.08
CA GLY A 117 46.70 -6.24 16.88
C GLY A 117 45.35 -5.51 16.91
N GLY A 118 44.97 -4.94 18.06
CA GLY A 118 43.81 -4.07 18.21
C GLY A 118 42.45 -4.76 18.07
N ILE A 119 41.47 -3.97 17.65
CA ILE A 119 40.11 -4.42 17.38
C ILE A 119 40.06 -5.02 15.97
N ASP A 120 39.51 -6.23 15.84
CA ASP A 120 39.19 -6.81 14.54
C ASP A 120 37.95 -6.11 13.95
N TRP A 121 38.18 -5.05 13.17
CA TRP A 121 37.12 -4.24 12.57
C TRP A 121 36.20 -4.99 11.60
N SER A 122 36.61 -6.17 11.12
CA SER A 122 35.78 -6.99 10.24
C SER A 122 34.62 -7.66 10.99
N SER A 123 34.77 -7.84 12.31
CA SER A 123 33.82 -8.56 13.17
C SER A 123 33.33 -7.74 14.37
N ALA A 124 34.03 -6.67 14.75
CA ALA A 124 33.74 -5.88 15.94
C ALA A 124 32.58 -4.88 15.77
N LEU A 125 32.23 -4.49 14.54
CA LEU A 125 31.22 -3.45 14.26
C LEU A 125 29.81 -4.03 14.18
N ALA A 126 28.90 -3.45 14.96
CA ALA A 126 27.47 -3.66 14.83
C ALA A 126 26.79 -2.35 14.38
N ASP A 127 26.14 -2.37 13.22
CA ASP A 127 25.41 -1.22 12.68
C ASP A 127 24.14 -0.92 13.51
N ARG A 128 24.04 0.30 14.04
CA ARG A 128 22.91 0.80 14.83
C ARG A 128 22.24 2.00 14.18
N ARG A 129 22.71 2.39 13.00
CA ARG A 129 22.21 3.53 12.24
C ARG A 129 20.72 3.34 11.92
N ARG A 130 19.88 4.26 12.38
CA ARG A 130 18.44 4.29 12.04
C ARG A 130 18.16 5.24 10.89
N TYR A 131 17.85 4.68 9.72
CA TYR A 131 17.39 5.46 8.58
C TYR A 131 15.96 5.93 8.82
N THR A 132 15.73 7.21 8.60
CA THR A 132 14.42 7.83 8.67
C THR A 132 13.95 7.96 7.23
N ALA A 133 12.99 7.15 6.80
CA ALA A 133 12.18 7.59 5.67
C ALA A 133 11.48 8.90 6.07
N ALA A 134 11.09 9.74 5.12
CA ALA A 134 9.96 10.62 5.41
C ALA A 134 8.86 9.73 6.00
N VAL A 135 8.21 10.17 7.07
CA VAL A 135 7.08 9.45 7.67
C VAL A 135 6.15 8.97 6.53
N GLY A 136 6.01 7.64 6.35
CA GLY A 136 5.15 7.04 5.32
C GLY A 136 5.77 6.53 3.99
N GLY A 137 7.08 6.29 3.87
CA GLY A 137 7.70 5.75 2.62
C GLY A 137 7.53 4.24 2.36
N ILE A 138 7.65 3.81 1.09
CA ILE A 138 7.57 2.39 0.65
C ILE A 138 8.95 1.74 0.66
N ILE A 139 9.12 0.58 1.32
CA ILE A 139 10.35 -0.23 1.21
C ILE A 139 10.42 -0.89 -0.18
N PRO A 140 11.44 -0.64 -1.02
CA PRO A 140 11.56 -1.30 -2.33
C PRO A 140 11.92 -2.79 -2.19
N ARG A 141 11.63 -3.63 -3.22
CA ARG A 141 11.99 -5.06 -3.20
C ARG A 141 13.50 -5.26 -3.01
N GLY A 142 13.87 -5.87 -1.89
CA GLY A 142 15.22 -6.38 -1.59
C GLY A 142 15.36 -7.88 -1.86
N TRP A 143 16.42 -8.51 -1.33
CA TRP A 143 16.75 -9.94 -1.57
C TRP A 143 15.95 -10.94 -0.73
N GLY A 144 15.15 -10.50 0.25
CA GLY A 144 14.33 -11.38 1.09
C GLY A 144 13.07 -10.70 1.63
N LEU A 145 12.00 -11.47 1.80
CA LEU A 145 10.68 -11.01 2.28
C LEU A 145 10.36 -11.49 3.71
N SER A 146 11.31 -12.16 4.36
CA SER A 146 11.13 -12.87 5.62
C SER A 146 11.41 -12.00 6.86
N PHE A 147 10.98 -10.74 6.85
CA PHE A 147 11.12 -9.83 7.99
C PHE A 147 9.75 -9.35 8.46
N ASN A 148 9.63 -8.89 9.70
CA ASN A 148 8.42 -8.26 10.23
C ASN A 148 8.44 -6.74 10.00
N GLY A 149 7.28 -6.11 9.91
CA GLY A 149 7.18 -4.65 9.80
C GLY A 149 7.46 -3.91 11.10
N ALA A 150 7.95 -2.69 10.97
CA ALA A 150 8.43 -1.83 12.04
C ALA A 150 7.31 -1.08 12.78
N TYR A 151 6.16 -0.87 12.14
CA TYR A 151 4.97 -0.25 12.71
C TYR A 151 3.72 -0.70 11.93
N ASP A 152 2.55 -0.71 12.57
CA ASP A 152 1.31 -1.05 11.88
C ASP A 152 1.08 -0.11 10.68
N GLY A 153 0.87 -0.68 9.50
CA GLY A 153 0.69 0.09 8.28
C GLY A 153 1.95 0.49 7.52
N GLN A 154 3.13 -0.03 7.88
CA GLN A 154 4.31 0.08 7.03
C GLN A 154 4.07 -0.55 5.65
N TYR A 155 4.58 0.07 4.58
CA TYR A 155 4.47 -0.44 3.21
C TYR A 155 5.79 -1.02 2.68
N ARG A 156 5.71 -2.10 1.89
CA ARG A 156 6.83 -2.63 1.11
C ARG A 156 6.42 -3.12 -0.28
N ASP A 157 7.35 -3.12 -1.22
CA ASP A 157 7.26 -3.82 -2.48
C ASP A 157 7.85 -5.24 -2.34
N ALA A 158 7.03 -6.24 -2.64
CA ALA A 158 7.35 -7.66 -2.64
C ALA A 158 7.42 -8.21 -4.08
N GLY A 159 8.03 -7.44 -4.99
CA GLY A 159 8.26 -7.82 -6.40
C GLY A 159 7.06 -7.62 -7.28
N GLY A 160 6.60 -6.38 -7.30
CA GLY A 160 5.39 -5.96 -8.01
C GLY A 160 4.13 -6.12 -7.17
N VAL A 161 4.25 -6.66 -5.95
CA VAL A 161 3.15 -6.77 -4.99
C VAL A 161 3.39 -5.80 -3.86
N LEU A 162 2.58 -4.76 -3.75
CA LEU A 162 2.59 -3.89 -2.58
C LEU A 162 2.02 -4.67 -1.38
N GLU A 163 2.70 -4.62 -0.25
CA GLU A 163 2.27 -5.24 1.00
C GLU A 163 2.22 -4.20 2.12
N ARG A 164 1.26 -4.36 3.03
CA ARG A 164 1.09 -3.56 4.25
C ARG A 164 1.35 -4.46 5.46
N TRP A 165 2.13 -3.98 6.42
CA TRP A 165 2.30 -4.68 7.69
C TRP A 165 1.02 -4.61 8.53
N ASN A 166 0.55 -5.76 9.01
CA ASN A 166 -0.49 -5.88 10.03
C ASN A 166 0.17 -6.31 11.35
N ALA A 167 0.23 -5.39 12.31
CA ALA A 167 0.87 -5.66 13.60
C ALA A 167 0.07 -6.61 14.49
N THR A 168 -1.24 -6.73 14.27
CA THR A 168 -2.11 -7.66 15.02
C THR A 168 -1.79 -9.10 14.66
N ASP A 169 -1.66 -9.37 13.35
CA ASP A 169 -1.43 -10.72 12.83
C ASP A 169 0.06 -11.04 12.66
N GLY A 170 0.94 -10.06 12.88
CA GLY A 170 2.38 -10.23 12.75
C GLY A 170 2.79 -10.67 11.35
N ALA A 171 2.08 -10.18 10.33
CA ALA A 171 2.24 -10.63 8.96
C ALA A 171 2.25 -9.46 7.97
N TRP A 172 3.01 -9.65 6.89
CA TRP A 172 2.83 -8.84 5.69
C TRP A 172 1.62 -9.36 4.95
N GLU A 173 0.72 -8.44 4.66
CA GLU A 173 -0.45 -8.75 3.87
C GLU A 173 -0.31 -8.04 2.53
N THR A 174 -0.66 -8.74 1.46
CA THR A 174 -0.87 -8.09 0.17
C THR A 174 -1.81 -6.92 0.36
N TYR A 175 -1.31 -5.73 0.06
CA TYR A 175 -2.11 -4.53 0.09
C TYR A 175 -3.17 -4.68 -1.00
N ARG A 176 -4.41 -4.84 -0.55
CA ARG A 176 -5.56 -4.66 -1.41
C ARG A 176 -5.92 -3.19 -1.33
N ALA A 177 -5.82 -2.51 -2.47
CA ALA A 177 -6.45 -1.20 -2.59
C ALA A 177 -7.91 -1.35 -2.15
N PRO A 178 -8.48 -0.34 -1.46
CA PRO A 178 -9.89 -0.32 -1.13
C PRO A 178 -10.69 -0.68 -2.38
N GLU A 179 -11.53 -1.70 -2.30
CA GLU A 179 -12.38 -2.04 -3.43
C GLU A 179 -13.25 -0.82 -3.74
N PRO A 180 -13.37 -0.40 -5.02
CA PRO A 180 -14.33 0.63 -5.38
C PRO A 180 -15.69 0.22 -4.80
N PRO A 181 -16.41 1.16 -4.15
CA PRO A 181 -17.69 0.83 -3.54
C PRO A 181 -18.60 0.21 -4.61
N VAL A 182 -19.32 -0.85 -4.22
CA VAL A 182 -20.38 -1.38 -5.07
C VAL A 182 -21.47 -0.32 -5.09
N GLU A 183 -21.77 0.18 -6.27
CA GLU A 183 -22.92 1.03 -6.46
C GLU A 183 -24.09 0.16 -6.93
N THR A 184 -25.28 0.42 -6.40
CA THR A 184 -26.51 -0.27 -6.79
C THR A 184 -27.63 0.72 -7.05
N ILE A 185 -28.52 0.37 -7.97
CA ILE A 185 -29.79 1.07 -8.18
C ILE A 185 -30.92 0.06 -8.34
N ASN A 186 -32.11 0.41 -7.85
CA ASN A 186 -33.32 -0.42 -7.94
C ASN A 186 -34.44 0.25 -8.74
N GLY A 187 -34.11 1.12 -9.70
CA GLY A 187 -35.08 1.91 -10.45
C GLY A 187 -34.41 2.93 -11.38
N GLY A 188 -35.13 4.01 -11.72
CA GLY A 188 -34.62 5.09 -12.59
C GLY A 188 -34.66 4.78 -14.09
N VAL A 189 -35.22 3.63 -14.47
CA VAL A 189 -35.46 3.25 -15.86
C VAL A 189 -36.69 4.00 -16.40
N SER A 190 -36.54 4.68 -17.53
CA SER A 190 -37.63 5.40 -18.18
C SER A 190 -38.38 4.47 -19.15
N MET A 191 -39.60 4.08 -18.80
CA MET A 191 -40.39 3.12 -19.57
C MET A 191 -40.90 3.69 -20.90
N ALA A 192 -40.91 2.86 -21.95
CA ALA A 192 -41.59 3.19 -23.21
C ALA A 192 -43.11 2.95 -23.11
N ALA A 193 -43.86 3.55 -24.03
CA ALA A 193 -45.30 3.36 -24.09
C ALA A 193 -45.68 1.87 -24.27
N GLY A 194 -46.68 1.42 -23.51
CA GLY A 194 -47.12 0.02 -23.51
C GLY A 194 -46.17 -0.94 -22.79
N TRP A 195 -45.27 -0.42 -21.95
CA TRP A 195 -44.49 -1.22 -21.03
C TRP A 195 -44.62 -0.66 -19.61
N SER A 196 -44.51 -1.52 -18.62
CA SER A 196 -44.32 -1.11 -17.22
C SER A 196 -43.15 -1.85 -16.59
N LEU A 197 -42.59 -1.27 -15.55
CA LEU A 197 -41.51 -1.89 -14.79
C LEU A 197 -42.10 -2.71 -13.65
N SER A 198 -41.74 -4.00 -13.58
CA SER A 198 -42.05 -4.84 -12.42
C SER A 198 -40.92 -4.74 -11.39
N SER A 199 -39.67 -4.93 -11.83
CA SER A 199 -38.49 -4.73 -10.99
C SER A 199 -37.27 -4.43 -11.85
N PHE A 200 -36.33 -3.69 -11.28
CA PHE A 200 -35.02 -3.46 -11.86
C PHE A 200 -33.98 -3.49 -10.75
N GLY A 201 -32.85 -4.12 -11.02
CA GLY A 201 -31.68 -4.04 -10.18
C GLY A 201 -30.44 -3.94 -11.05
N ALA A 202 -29.58 -2.98 -10.78
CA ALA A 202 -28.25 -2.92 -11.37
C ALA A 202 -27.19 -2.78 -10.28
N ARG A 203 -26.02 -3.38 -10.53
CA ARG A 203 -24.81 -3.25 -9.72
C ARG A 203 -23.66 -2.83 -10.62
N ARG A 204 -22.80 -1.92 -10.16
CA ARG A 204 -21.54 -1.63 -10.84
C ARG A 204 -20.37 -1.69 -9.86
N ARG A 205 -19.26 -2.25 -10.33
CA ARG A 205 -17.98 -2.31 -9.61
C ARG A 205 -16.85 -2.35 -10.63
N GLY A 206 -15.85 -1.47 -10.46
CA GLY A 206 -14.65 -1.46 -11.31
C GLY A 206 -14.95 -1.31 -12.81
N GLY A 207 -15.94 -0.49 -13.17
CA GLY A 207 -16.37 -0.28 -14.56
C GLY A 207 -17.28 -1.37 -15.13
N VAL A 208 -17.47 -2.51 -14.45
CA VAL A 208 -18.40 -3.55 -14.91
C VAL A 208 -19.79 -3.30 -14.33
N VAL A 209 -20.78 -3.12 -15.21
CA VAL A 209 -22.20 -3.01 -14.89
C VAL A 209 -22.87 -4.34 -15.17
N GLN A 210 -23.66 -4.83 -14.22
CA GLN A 210 -24.60 -5.93 -14.41
C GLN A 210 -25.99 -5.43 -14.04
N PHE A 211 -26.99 -5.72 -14.87
CA PHE A 211 -28.38 -5.46 -14.51
C PHE A 211 -29.29 -6.64 -14.83
N LEU A 212 -30.41 -6.68 -14.12
CA LEU A 212 -31.56 -7.52 -14.40
C LEU A 212 -32.82 -6.66 -14.26
N GLY A 213 -33.63 -6.63 -15.31
CA GLY A 213 -34.92 -5.96 -15.32
C GLY A 213 -36.05 -6.91 -15.69
N TYR A 214 -37.18 -6.77 -15.01
CA TYR A 214 -38.45 -7.41 -15.32
C TYR A 214 -39.41 -6.35 -15.84
N PHE A 215 -39.78 -6.48 -17.10
CA PHE A 215 -40.62 -5.52 -17.81
C PHE A 215 -41.91 -6.22 -18.21
N VAL A 216 -43.05 -5.62 -17.87
CA VAL A 216 -44.35 -6.16 -18.27
C VAL A 216 -44.79 -5.49 -19.56
N ARG A 217 -45.16 -6.29 -20.55
CA ARG A 217 -45.82 -5.76 -21.74
C ARG A 217 -47.25 -5.35 -21.39
N THR A 218 -47.62 -4.07 -21.49
CA THR A 218 -48.97 -3.58 -21.19
C THR A 218 -49.76 -3.18 -22.44
N GLY A 219 -49.07 -2.90 -23.56
CA GLY A 219 -49.68 -2.66 -24.86
C GLY A 219 -50.06 -3.94 -25.62
N ALA A 220 -50.33 -3.81 -26.92
CA ALA A 220 -50.66 -4.93 -27.81
C ALA A 220 -49.52 -5.97 -27.91
N ASN A 221 -49.84 -7.21 -28.26
CA ASN A 221 -48.85 -8.27 -28.44
C ASN A 221 -47.76 -7.86 -29.46
N ILE A 222 -46.52 -8.24 -29.19
CA ILE A 222 -45.39 -8.10 -30.13
C ILE A 222 -45.20 -9.48 -30.79
N PRO A 223 -45.14 -9.58 -32.13
CA PRO A 223 -45.06 -10.87 -32.81
C PRO A 223 -43.71 -11.56 -32.60
N ALA A 224 -43.66 -12.89 -32.76
CA ALA A 224 -42.41 -13.63 -32.90
C ALA A 224 -41.90 -13.46 -34.34
N THR A 225 -40.75 -12.81 -34.51
CA THR A 225 -40.13 -12.57 -35.81
C THR A 225 -38.64 -12.31 -35.65
N PRO A 226 -37.81 -12.71 -36.63
CA PRO A 226 -36.38 -12.41 -36.62
C PRO A 226 -36.06 -10.90 -36.76
N ASN A 227 -37.04 -10.06 -37.16
CA ASN A 227 -36.84 -8.63 -37.37
C ASN A 227 -38.06 -7.81 -36.90
N LEU A 228 -37.97 -7.27 -35.68
CA LEU A 228 -39.02 -6.51 -34.99
C LEU A 228 -38.97 -4.98 -35.22
N GLY A 229 -38.05 -4.48 -36.06
CA GLY A 229 -37.94 -3.04 -36.34
C GLY A 229 -37.62 -2.17 -35.11
N ASP A 230 -36.81 -2.70 -34.19
CA ASP A 230 -36.34 -2.04 -32.96
C ASP A 230 -37.46 -1.45 -32.09
N THR A 231 -38.22 -2.32 -31.43
CA THR A 231 -39.29 -1.91 -30.50
C THR A 231 -38.71 -1.48 -29.14
N LEU A 232 -38.82 -0.19 -28.80
CA LEU A 232 -38.33 0.33 -27.51
C LEU A 232 -39.10 -0.26 -26.32
N VAL A 233 -38.37 -0.76 -25.33
CA VAL A 233 -38.88 -1.26 -24.04
C VAL A 233 -38.77 -0.18 -22.98
N ALA A 234 -37.55 0.34 -22.79
CA ALA A 234 -37.25 1.39 -21.84
C ALA A 234 -35.87 2.01 -22.11
N THR A 235 -35.52 3.06 -21.36
CA THR A 235 -34.21 3.71 -21.40
C THR A 235 -33.52 3.59 -20.03
N LEU A 236 -32.29 3.09 -20.02
CA LEU A 236 -31.46 3.00 -18.81
C LEU A 236 -31.14 4.42 -18.27
N PRO A 237 -31.06 4.58 -16.93
CA PRO A 237 -30.72 5.85 -16.30
C PRO A 237 -29.34 6.34 -16.74
N ALA A 238 -29.15 7.67 -16.75
CA ALA A 238 -27.85 8.26 -17.01
C ALA A 238 -26.80 7.73 -16.00
N GLY A 239 -25.59 7.44 -16.47
CA GLY A 239 -24.52 6.85 -15.66
C GLY A 239 -24.55 5.32 -15.52
N TRP A 240 -25.56 4.65 -16.10
CA TRP A 240 -25.74 3.19 -16.12
C TRP A 240 -25.92 2.63 -17.53
N ARG A 241 -25.36 3.31 -18.54
CA ARG A 241 -25.51 3.01 -19.96
C ARG A 241 -24.21 2.42 -20.50
N PRO A 242 -24.27 1.46 -21.43
CA PRO A 242 -23.05 0.95 -22.07
C PRO A 242 -22.41 2.05 -22.92
N ILE A 243 -21.10 2.01 -23.13
CA ILE A 243 -20.41 2.98 -24.02
C ILE A 243 -20.59 2.60 -25.49
N VAL A 244 -20.69 1.30 -25.75
CA VAL A 244 -20.86 0.73 -27.08
C VAL A 244 -22.20 0.01 -27.17
N LEU A 245 -22.74 -0.11 -28.39
CA LEU A 245 -23.91 -0.93 -28.62
C LEU A 245 -23.62 -2.38 -28.21
N LEU A 246 -24.49 -2.97 -27.40
CA LEU A 246 -24.46 -4.38 -27.07
C LEU A 246 -25.79 -5.06 -27.36
N GLU A 247 -25.75 -6.38 -27.50
CA GLU A 247 -26.95 -7.23 -27.50
C GLU A 247 -27.10 -7.93 -26.14
N ALA A 248 -28.22 -7.67 -25.49
CA ALA A 248 -28.66 -8.34 -24.28
C ALA A 248 -29.64 -9.47 -24.63
N LEU A 249 -29.63 -10.53 -23.83
CA LEU A 249 -30.63 -11.58 -23.92
C LEU A 249 -31.92 -11.13 -23.21
N ALA A 250 -33.05 -11.44 -23.83
CA ALA A 250 -34.36 -11.27 -23.25
C ALA A 250 -35.17 -12.57 -23.30
N SER A 251 -35.97 -12.84 -22.26
CA SER A 251 -36.85 -14.02 -22.23
C SER A 251 -38.09 -13.75 -21.39
N ASN A 252 -39.23 -14.34 -21.80
CA ASN A 252 -40.44 -14.38 -20.98
C ASN A 252 -40.63 -15.72 -20.24
N GLY A 253 -39.63 -16.59 -20.26
CA GLY A 253 -39.68 -17.95 -19.71
C GLY A 253 -40.09 -19.04 -20.70
N TYR A 254 -40.64 -18.67 -21.87
CA TYR A 254 -40.97 -19.59 -22.96
C TYR A 254 -40.25 -19.20 -24.25
N GLY A 255 -40.41 -17.95 -24.67
CA GLY A 255 -39.70 -17.33 -25.77
C GLY A 255 -38.42 -16.64 -25.34
N LEU A 256 -37.57 -16.38 -26.34
CA LEU A 256 -36.27 -15.72 -26.20
C LEU A 256 -36.07 -14.72 -27.34
N GLY A 257 -35.33 -13.65 -27.07
CA GLY A 257 -35.06 -12.62 -28.05
C GLY A 257 -33.79 -11.82 -27.75
N ALA A 258 -33.41 -10.99 -28.71
CA ALA A 258 -32.29 -10.08 -28.58
C ALA A 258 -32.77 -8.64 -28.34
N VAL A 259 -32.14 -7.97 -27.38
CA VAL A 259 -32.38 -6.57 -27.05
C VAL A 259 -31.11 -5.79 -27.32
N ALA A 260 -31.16 -4.84 -28.25
CA ALA A 260 -30.07 -3.89 -28.44
C ALA A 260 -30.09 -2.83 -27.33
N ILE A 261 -28.92 -2.52 -26.78
CA ILE A 261 -28.73 -1.46 -25.79
C ILE A 261 -27.62 -0.54 -26.26
N GLY A 262 -27.98 0.67 -26.66
CA GLY A 262 -27.05 1.69 -27.15
C GLY A 262 -26.49 2.59 -26.04
N GLY A 263 -25.52 3.45 -26.40
CA GLY A 263 -24.97 4.45 -25.47
C GLY A 263 -25.95 5.56 -25.08
N ASP A 264 -27.06 5.69 -25.81
CA ASP A 264 -28.21 6.51 -25.40
C ASP A 264 -29.07 5.83 -24.32
N GLY A 265 -28.74 4.58 -23.96
CA GLY A 265 -29.41 3.78 -22.93
C GLY A 265 -30.71 3.13 -23.40
N LYS A 266 -31.12 3.31 -24.66
CA LYS A 266 -32.36 2.72 -25.17
C LYS A 266 -32.21 1.21 -25.28
N MET A 267 -33.17 0.49 -24.71
CA MET A 267 -33.31 -0.96 -24.84
C MET A 267 -34.38 -1.27 -25.88
N THR A 268 -33.99 -1.75 -27.06
CA THR A 268 -34.90 -2.07 -28.17
C THR A 268 -34.91 -3.57 -28.45
N VAL A 269 -36.07 -4.21 -28.42
CA VAL A 269 -36.22 -5.60 -28.85
C VAL A 269 -36.12 -5.64 -30.36
N ARG A 270 -35.19 -6.45 -30.88
CA ARG A 270 -34.89 -6.55 -32.32
C ARG A 270 -35.36 -7.84 -32.96
N SER A 271 -35.38 -8.91 -32.16
CA SER A 271 -35.82 -10.23 -32.60
C SER A 271 -36.47 -10.95 -31.43
N TRP A 272 -37.39 -11.86 -31.76
CA TRP A 272 -38.04 -12.70 -30.78
C TRP A 272 -38.45 -14.03 -31.40
N ALA A 273 -38.23 -15.12 -30.66
CA ALA A 273 -38.59 -16.49 -31.04
C ALA A 273 -39.51 -17.11 -29.96
N GLY A 274 -40.63 -17.69 -30.40
CA GLY A 274 -41.63 -18.33 -29.53
C GLY A 274 -42.38 -17.36 -28.61
N GLY A 275 -43.20 -17.86 -27.67
CA GLY A 275 -43.75 -17.00 -26.61
C GLY A 275 -45.17 -17.27 -26.08
N GLY A 276 -45.80 -18.40 -26.43
CA GLY A 276 -47.00 -18.91 -25.76
C GLY A 276 -47.01 -20.44 -25.69
N PRO A 277 -48.02 -21.08 -25.06
CA PRO A 277 -48.18 -22.55 -25.05
C PRO A 277 -48.23 -23.16 -26.46
N ASP A 278 -48.64 -22.37 -27.46
CA ASP A 278 -48.40 -22.65 -28.87
C ASP A 278 -47.08 -21.99 -29.31
N LEU A 279 -46.02 -22.78 -29.32
CA LEU A 279 -44.61 -22.38 -29.50
C LEU A 279 -44.27 -21.61 -30.80
N ASN A 280 -45.24 -21.28 -31.66
CA ASN A 280 -45.02 -20.79 -33.02
C ASN A 280 -45.72 -19.48 -33.44
N THR A 281 -46.55 -18.82 -32.61
CA THR A 281 -47.33 -17.65 -33.10
C THR A 281 -47.34 -16.42 -32.19
N SER A 282 -47.37 -16.58 -30.87
CA SER A 282 -47.33 -15.44 -29.96
C SER A 282 -45.91 -15.07 -29.58
N GLY A 283 -45.46 -13.84 -29.86
CA GLY A 283 -44.15 -13.34 -29.42
C GLY A 283 -44.18 -12.89 -27.96
N ILE A 284 -44.08 -11.58 -27.71
CA ILE A 284 -44.26 -11.02 -26.36
C ILE A 284 -45.73 -10.64 -26.19
N GLU A 285 -46.48 -11.47 -25.47
CA GLU A 285 -47.89 -11.25 -25.21
C GLU A 285 -48.14 -10.14 -24.18
N LYS A 286 -49.29 -9.47 -24.30
CA LYS A 286 -49.77 -8.52 -23.29
C LYS A 286 -49.89 -9.21 -21.93
N ASN A 287 -49.52 -8.47 -20.89
CA ASN A 287 -49.47 -8.88 -19.49
C ASN A 287 -48.43 -9.97 -19.18
N THR A 288 -47.47 -10.23 -20.07
CA THR A 288 -46.33 -11.11 -19.78
C THR A 288 -45.11 -10.33 -19.29
N ASN A 289 -44.34 -10.96 -18.40
CA ASN A 289 -43.05 -10.46 -17.95
C ASN A 289 -41.96 -10.84 -18.94
N VAL A 290 -41.15 -9.87 -19.33
CA VAL A 290 -39.90 -10.05 -20.08
C VAL A 290 -38.74 -9.72 -19.16
N ARG A 291 -37.83 -10.68 -19.01
CA ARG A 291 -36.59 -10.55 -18.26
C ARG A 291 -35.50 -10.13 -19.23
N ILE A 292 -34.86 -9.01 -18.97
CA ILE A 292 -33.71 -8.53 -19.75
C ILE A 292 -32.53 -8.42 -18.79
N SER A 293 -31.41 -9.03 -19.16
CA SER A 293 -30.18 -8.94 -18.38
C SER A 293 -28.98 -8.69 -19.28
N ALA A 294 -28.06 -7.87 -18.83
CA ALA A 294 -26.79 -7.66 -19.49
C ALA A 294 -25.66 -7.44 -18.49
N THR A 295 -24.45 -7.77 -18.93
CA THR A 295 -23.20 -7.40 -18.27
C THR A 295 -22.33 -6.67 -19.29
N PHE A 296 -21.83 -5.48 -18.95
CA PHE A 296 -21.02 -4.66 -19.84
C PHE A 296 -20.02 -3.79 -19.10
N VAL A 297 -19.08 -3.20 -19.84
CA VAL A 297 -18.08 -2.28 -19.32
C VAL A 297 -18.46 -0.84 -19.65
N GLN A 298 -18.24 0.05 -18.68
CA GLN A 298 -18.37 1.50 -18.75
C GLN A 298 -17.10 2.16 -18.22
#